data_AF-A0AAD7U5P7-F1
#
_entry.id   AF-A0AAD7U5P7-F1
#
_cell.length_a   1.000
_cell.length_b   1.000
_cell.length_c   1.000
_cell.angle_alpha   90.00
_cell.angle_beta   90.00
_cell.angle_gamma   90.00
#
_symmetry.space_group_name_H-M   'P 1'
#
loop_
_entity.id
_entity.type
_entity.pdbx_description
1 polymer ?
#
loop_
_entity_poly.entity_id
_entity_poly.type
_entity_poly.pdbx_seq_one_letter_code
_entity_poly.pdbx_strand_id
1 'polypeptide(L)'
;MSIDNDEIQVIDDELIFAALRESDGTPGAKEASGGVDLGQANLADMVLDAPELRLSFKNILKLDNLQGFHALMKLCLDNNVIEEIRNLDHLIHLRWLDLSFNNISKITGLEKLIQLTDLSLFNNQISEVDGLESCKELQCLSLGNNNITALTESINKLRCFKKLQLLNLEGNPVSKESEYRMYVLAYLKYLTYLDYSMVMKSESDAAKEQYHTELLDVEDKEAFEEEKLARELAAANHTAELRAANLVFVETIFEDMFADDAENAKLRHLPGITEIYNAFQSEVESASDTFMQTGLAKHKQKQDEVKTFEETLLAGRVKGTEESIAKIEDFCRKKKHTLRDLSVRQNIEASDLDPLRASLDELYNSCMDIEMKQIEQFENLANQFENKYLEFKQACLEGQQGYFRQLEEHENNYTRDLMQLVNELLDKAAKDELTAELNDEAALLLADRDTCMNTVTGSHDIHVGRLFKVEDEAKNNEEVNCKSKIKTYRNEEHTRNRNRVLELTTFKESVLVELAELITREADVDVDGDPE
;
A
#
# COMPACT_ATOMS: atom_id res chain seq x y z
N MET A 1 -14.95 46.62 22.87
CA MET A 1 -13.56 46.20 22.63
C MET A 1 -13.48 45.80 21.18
N SER A 2 -12.48 46.35 20.48
CA SER A 2 -12.22 46.14 19.06
C SER A 2 -12.11 44.65 18.76
N ILE A 3 -12.80 44.17 17.73
CA ILE A 3 -12.53 42.87 17.12
C ILE A 3 -11.32 43.15 16.22
N ASP A 4 -10.13 42.78 16.68
CA ASP A 4 -8.93 42.91 15.87
C ASP A 4 -9.01 41.93 14.69
N ASN A 5 -8.61 42.41 13.52
CA ASN A 5 -8.31 41.59 12.35
C ASN A 5 -7.10 40.72 12.69
N ASP A 6 -7.31 39.54 13.26
CA ASP A 6 -6.26 38.51 13.30
C ASP A 6 -6.08 37.98 11.88
N GLU A 7 -4.85 38.09 11.36
CA GLU A 7 -4.48 37.58 10.04
C GLU A 7 -4.78 36.08 9.97
N ILE A 8 -5.37 35.65 8.86
CA ILE A 8 -5.66 34.23 8.59
C ILE A 8 -4.33 33.47 8.53
N GLN A 9 -4.24 32.36 9.27
CA GLN A 9 -3.00 31.58 9.37
C GLN A 9 -3.04 30.30 8.51
N VAL A 10 -1.85 29.89 8.09
CA VAL A 10 -1.55 28.54 7.57
C VAL A 10 -0.70 27.85 8.61
N ILE A 11 -0.79 26.53 8.71
CA ILE A 11 0.11 25.77 9.59
C ILE A 11 1.54 25.89 9.04
N ASP A 12 2.37 26.67 9.71
CA ASP A 12 3.79 26.81 9.42
C ASP A 12 4.65 26.23 10.57
N ASP A 13 5.97 26.19 10.36
CA ASP A 13 6.91 25.64 11.33
C ASP A 13 6.83 26.40 12.67
N GLU A 14 6.65 27.73 12.66
CA GLU A 14 6.57 28.53 13.87
C GLU A 14 5.33 28.17 14.72
N LEU A 15 4.18 27.98 14.07
CA LEU A 15 2.94 27.59 14.72
C LEU A 15 3.03 26.18 15.31
N ILE A 16 3.64 25.24 14.56
CA ILE A 16 3.90 23.88 15.04
C ILE A 16 4.81 23.91 16.27
N PHE A 17 5.89 24.68 16.23
CA PHE A 17 6.81 24.78 17.37
C PHE A 17 6.17 25.43 18.59
N ALA A 18 5.33 26.45 18.39
CA ALA A 18 4.56 27.05 19.48
C ALA A 18 3.60 26.04 20.12
N ALA A 19 2.87 25.28 19.30
CA ALA A 19 1.94 24.25 19.75
C ALA A 19 2.62 23.13 20.55
N LEU A 20 3.76 22.62 20.07
CA LEU A 20 4.52 21.57 20.76
C LEU A 20 5.07 22.06 22.13
N ARG A 21 5.44 23.34 22.24
CA ARG A 21 5.87 23.94 23.52
C ARG A 21 4.70 24.14 24.49
N GLU A 22 3.51 24.44 23.99
CA GLU A 22 2.30 24.62 24.80
C GLU A 22 1.80 23.28 25.38
N SER A 23 1.97 22.15 24.67
CA SER A 23 1.56 20.81 25.14
C SER A 23 2.36 20.28 26.33
N ASP A 24 3.62 20.68 26.51
CA ASP A 24 4.47 20.30 27.65
C ASP A 24 4.08 21.00 28.97
N GLY A 25 3.13 21.95 28.93
CA GLY A 25 2.71 22.77 30.07
C GLY A 25 1.67 22.17 31.02
N THR A 26 1.26 20.91 30.86
CA THR A 26 0.26 20.28 31.76
C THR A 26 0.87 19.93 33.13
N PRO A 27 0.17 20.16 34.26
CA PRO A 27 0.73 20.09 35.63
C PRO A 27 0.93 18.66 36.17
N GLY A 28 1.37 17.72 35.33
CA GLY A 28 1.70 16.33 35.71
C GLY A 28 3.11 15.86 35.32
N ALA A 29 3.86 16.62 34.50
CA ALA A 29 5.16 16.19 33.96
C ALA A 29 6.39 16.83 34.66
N LYS A 30 6.21 17.53 35.80
CA LYS A 30 7.31 18.22 36.49
C LYS A 30 8.17 17.36 37.42
N GLU A 31 7.90 16.06 37.55
CA GLU A 31 8.70 15.19 38.43
C GLU A 31 9.71 14.27 37.71
N ALA A 32 9.85 14.34 36.39
CA ALA A 32 10.79 13.47 35.65
C ALA A 32 11.96 14.19 34.94
N SER A 33 11.92 15.51 34.73
CA SER A 33 13.04 16.24 34.12
C SER A 33 13.69 17.15 35.15
N GLY A 34 14.75 16.62 35.78
CA GLY A 34 15.70 17.44 36.54
C GLY A 34 16.16 18.61 35.66
N GLY A 35 16.04 19.82 36.19
CA GLY A 35 16.23 21.08 35.46
C GLY A 35 17.39 21.05 34.48
N VAL A 36 17.06 21.05 33.19
CA VAL A 36 17.96 21.42 32.11
C VAL A 36 17.32 22.60 31.41
N ASP A 37 18.09 23.68 31.33
CA ASP A 37 17.79 24.87 30.54
C ASP A 37 17.57 24.45 29.08
N LEU A 38 16.33 24.56 28.58
CA LEU A 38 15.86 24.12 27.26
C LEU A 38 16.25 25.12 26.16
N GLY A 39 17.51 25.53 26.13
CA GLY A 39 18.13 26.16 24.97
C GLY A 39 18.75 25.10 24.08
N GLN A 40 18.13 24.82 22.91
CA GLN A 40 18.69 24.02 21.80
C GLN A 40 18.71 22.49 21.99
N ALA A 41 17.60 21.87 22.38
CA ALA A 41 17.34 20.49 21.97
C ALA A 41 16.92 20.49 20.48
N ASN A 42 17.44 19.55 19.70
CA ASN A 42 17.31 19.50 18.24
C ASN A 42 15.83 19.34 17.83
N LEU A 43 15.19 20.45 17.42
CA LEU A 43 13.73 20.54 17.21
C LEU A 43 13.20 19.60 16.12
N ALA A 44 14.04 19.17 15.18
CA ALA A 44 13.67 18.20 14.15
C ALA A 44 13.33 16.81 14.74
N ASP A 45 14.04 16.40 15.80
CA ASP A 45 13.84 15.09 16.46
C ASP A 45 12.53 15.05 17.28
N MET A 46 12.01 16.21 17.73
CA MET A 46 10.71 16.29 18.44
C MET A 46 9.49 16.19 17.51
N VAL A 47 9.63 16.57 16.23
CA VAL A 47 8.53 16.61 15.26
C VAL A 47 8.19 15.21 14.72
N LEU A 48 9.18 14.32 14.63
CA LEU A 48 9.02 12.98 14.03
C LEU A 48 8.23 12.00 14.90
N ASP A 49 8.27 12.15 16.23
CA ASP A 49 7.71 11.18 17.19
C ASP A 49 6.51 11.71 18.02
N ALA A 50 6.02 12.93 17.76
CA ALA A 50 4.93 13.51 18.55
C ALA A 50 3.60 12.74 18.35
N PRO A 51 3.02 12.13 19.41
CA PRO A 51 1.79 11.36 19.30
C PRO A 51 0.53 12.24 19.29
N GLU A 52 0.65 13.51 19.72
CA GLU A 52 -0.46 14.45 19.85
C GLU A 52 -0.02 15.86 19.45
N LEU A 53 -0.84 16.54 18.65
CA LEU A 53 -0.62 17.93 18.22
C LEU A 53 -1.91 18.74 18.46
N ARG A 54 -1.78 19.88 19.13
CA ARG A 54 -2.90 20.78 19.47
C ARG A 54 -2.73 22.14 18.83
N LEU A 55 -3.61 22.48 17.90
CA LEU A 55 -3.62 23.71 17.12
C LEU A 55 -4.96 24.46 17.27
N SER A 56 -5.52 24.45 18.48
CA SER A 56 -6.80 25.08 18.79
C SER A 56 -6.68 26.61 18.86
N PHE A 57 -7.69 27.35 18.39
CA PHE A 57 -7.75 28.82 18.46
C PHE A 57 -6.58 29.56 17.77
N LYS A 58 -6.15 29.08 16.60
CA LYS A 58 -5.02 29.66 15.85
C LYS A 58 -5.44 30.37 14.55
N ASN A 59 -6.74 30.55 14.30
CA ASN A 59 -7.28 31.19 13.09
C ASN A 59 -6.77 30.54 11.78
N ILE A 60 -6.60 29.21 11.80
CA ILE A 60 -6.09 28.45 10.65
C ILE A 60 -7.18 28.34 9.58
N LEU A 61 -6.85 28.66 8.33
CA LEU A 61 -7.73 28.44 7.17
C LEU A 61 -7.34 27.21 6.35
N LYS A 62 -6.04 26.91 6.25
CA LYS A 62 -5.51 25.82 5.42
C LYS A 62 -4.61 24.90 6.20
N LEU A 63 -4.83 23.60 5.99
CA LEU A 63 -4.00 22.52 6.50
C LEU A 63 -2.80 22.35 5.56
N ASP A 64 -1.60 22.67 6.03
CA ASP A 64 -0.35 22.46 5.31
C ASP A 64 0.76 22.07 6.29
N ASN A 65 1.95 21.73 5.79
CA ASN A 65 3.16 21.50 6.58
C ASN A 65 3.06 20.39 7.66
N LEU A 66 2.16 19.42 7.49
CA LEU A 66 2.02 18.26 8.39
C LEU A 66 2.79 17.02 7.93
N GLN A 67 3.56 17.08 6.83
CA GLN A 67 4.16 15.91 6.15
C GLN A 67 5.17 15.12 7.00
N GLY A 68 5.75 15.72 8.05
CA GLY A 68 6.71 15.07 8.94
C GLY A 68 6.11 14.19 10.04
N PHE A 69 4.80 14.31 10.31
CA PHE A 69 4.12 13.73 11.48
C PHE A 69 3.62 12.30 11.26
N HIS A 70 4.52 11.40 10.87
CA HIS A 70 4.16 10.02 10.51
C HIS A 70 3.59 9.21 11.70
N ALA A 71 4.03 9.51 12.94
CA ALA A 71 3.59 8.82 14.15
C ALA A 71 2.38 9.47 14.87
N LEU A 72 1.80 10.53 14.32
CA LEU A 72 0.76 11.32 14.99
C LEU A 72 -0.54 10.51 15.14
N MET A 73 -1.01 10.40 16.38
CA MET A 73 -2.23 9.65 16.71
C MET A 73 -3.41 10.56 17.04
N LYS A 74 -3.15 11.79 17.49
CA LYS A 74 -4.18 12.75 17.89
C LYS A 74 -3.92 14.15 17.34
N LEU A 75 -4.91 14.76 16.71
CA LEU A 75 -4.82 16.09 16.14
C LEU A 75 -6.03 16.93 16.57
N CYS A 76 -5.78 18.00 17.34
CA CYS A 76 -6.80 18.99 17.71
C CYS A 76 -6.66 20.22 16.80
N LEU A 77 -7.70 20.55 16.05
CA LEU A 77 -7.79 21.70 15.14
C LEU A 77 -9.09 22.49 15.39
N ASP A 78 -9.65 22.37 16.60
CA ASP A 78 -10.90 23.01 16.97
C ASP A 78 -10.78 24.54 17.09
N ASN A 79 -11.90 25.25 16.87
CA ASN A 79 -11.97 26.71 16.96
C ASN A 79 -11.01 27.42 15.99
N ASN A 80 -11.03 27.03 14.72
CA ASN A 80 -10.32 27.66 13.62
C ASN A 80 -11.30 28.13 12.54
N VAL A 81 -10.81 28.48 11.35
CA VAL A 81 -11.64 28.93 10.22
C VAL A 81 -11.48 28.02 9.01
N ILE A 82 -11.18 26.73 9.23
CA ILE A 82 -10.92 25.75 8.18
C ILE A 82 -12.20 25.52 7.36
N GLU A 83 -12.10 25.59 6.03
CA GLU A 83 -13.24 25.38 5.12
C GLU A 83 -13.18 24.01 4.41
N GLU A 84 -11.98 23.45 4.25
CA GLU A 84 -11.75 22.19 3.54
C GLU A 84 -10.74 21.30 4.28
N ILE A 85 -11.07 20.02 4.42
CA ILE A 85 -10.16 19.00 4.95
C ILE A 85 -9.32 18.47 3.79
N ARG A 86 -8.02 18.78 3.79
CA ARG A 86 -7.03 18.32 2.81
C ARG A 86 -5.67 18.14 3.49
N ASN A 87 -4.73 17.48 2.80
CA ASN A 87 -3.36 17.30 3.27
C ASN A 87 -3.26 16.53 4.60
N LEU A 88 -4.17 15.57 4.85
CA LEU A 88 -4.09 14.65 6.00
C LEU A 88 -3.78 13.20 5.55
N ASP A 89 -3.69 12.93 4.25
CA ASP A 89 -3.59 11.58 3.67
C ASP A 89 -2.41 10.75 4.18
N HIS A 90 -1.32 11.42 4.59
CA HIS A 90 -0.10 10.80 5.10
C HIS A 90 -0.17 10.47 6.60
N LEU A 91 -1.16 10.97 7.34
CA LEU A 91 -1.33 10.72 8.78
C LEU A 91 -2.02 9.38 9.06
N ILE A 92 -1.52 8.30 8.46
CA ILE A 92 -2.18 6.97 8.45
C ILE A 92 -2.38 6.31 9.84
N HIS A 93 -1.71 6.83 10.87
CA HIS A 93 -1.81 6.38 12.25
C HIS A 93 -2.75 7.21 13.13
N LEU A 94 -3.39 8.23 12.55
CA LEU A 94 -4.32 9.11 13.27
C LEU A 94 -5.53 8.32 13.76
N ARG A 95 -5.82 8.44 15.06
CA ARG A 95 -6.96 7.81 15.73
C ARG A 95 -7.99 8.81 16.21
N TRP A 96 -7.55 10.01 16.58
CA TRP A 96 -8.42 11.06 17.11
C TRP A 96 -8.22 12.35 16.32
N LEU A 97 -9.30 12.88 15.76
CA LEU A 97 -9.30 14.12 15.00
C LEU A 97 -10.46 15.01 15.46
N ASP A 98 -10.12 16.21 15.93
CA ASP A 98 -11.11 17.22 16.30
C ASP A 98 -10.99 18.44 15.39
N LEU A 99 -12.04 18.67 14.63
CA LEU A 99 -12.25 19.77 13.69
C LEU A 99 -13.49 20.59 14.09
N SER A 100 -13.88 20.55 15.37
CA SER A 100 -15.06 21.27 15.86
C SER A 100 -14.91 22.79 15.73
N PHE A 101 -16.01 23.51 15.58
CA PHE A 101 -16.01 24.98 15.45
C PHE A 101 -15.14 25.48 14.30
N ASN A 102 -15.39 24.96 13.09
CA ASN A 102 -14.78 25.39 11.83
C ASN A 102 -15.87 25.72 10.79
N ASN A 103 -15.48 25.98 9.54
CA ASN A 103 -16.38 26.33 8.44
C ASN A 103 -16.49 25.22 7.38
N ILE A 104 -16.28 23.95 7.77
CA ILE A 104 -16.24 22.83 6.85
C ILE A 104 -17.63 22.54 6.30
N SER A 105 -17.78 22.50 4.98
CA SER A 105 -19.06 22.23 4.31
C SER A 105 -19.19 20.81 3.76
N LYS A 106 -18.04 20.15 3.51
CA LYS A 106 -17.97 18.79 2.98
C LYS A 106 -16.88 18.00 3.68
N ILE A 107 -17.17 16.74 3.94
CA ILE A 107 -16.20 15.80 4.49
C ILE A 107 -15.45 15.15 3.31
N THR A 108 -14.17 15.44 3.18
CA THR A 108 -13.25 14.92 2.15
C THR A 108 -11.85 14.79 2.75
N GLY A 109 -10.91 14.12 2.08
CA GLY A 109 -9.51 14.11 2.53
C GLY A 109 -9.26 13.30 3.82
N LEU A 110 -10.19 12.40 4.15
CA LEU A 110 -10.09 11.44 5.26
C LEU A 110 -9.93 10.00 4.76
N GLU A 111 -9.88 9.78 3.44
CA GLU A 111 -10.00 8.46 2.81
C GLU A 111 -8.87 7.51 3.21
N LYS A 112 -7.69 8.05 3.53
CA LYS A 112 -6.51 7.29 3.97
C LYS A 112 -6.43 7.07 5.48
N LEU A 113 -7.27 7.73 6.28
CA LEU A 113 -7.27 7.65 7.74
C LEU A 113 -8.05 6.42 8.24
N ILE A 114 -7.62 5.24 7.82
CA ILE A 114 -8.30 3.96 8.08
C ILE A 114 -8.29 3.55 9.56
N GLN A 115 -7.42 4.16 10.38
CA GLN A 115 -7.29 3.89 11.82
C GLN A 115 -8.08 4.87 12.70
N LEU A 116 -8.83 5.81 12.11
CA LEU A 116 -9.56 6.83 12.85
C LEU A 116 -10.69 6.21 13.68
N THR A 117 -10.66 6.43 15.00
CA THR A 117 -11.64 5.93 15.97
C THR A 117 -12.58 7.03 16.45
N ASP A 118 -12.09 8.25 16.53
CA ASP A 118 -12.80 9.39 17.09
C ASP A 118 -12.69 10.59 16.14
N LEU A 119 -13.85 11.05 15.65
CA LEU A 119 -13.95 12.21 14.78
C LEU A 119 -14.98 13.19 15.33
N SER A 120 -14.53 14.42 15.61
CA SER A 120 -15.43 15.52 15.96
C SER A 120 -15.45 16.57 14.87
N LEU A 121 -16.63 16.83 14.33
CA LEU A 121 -16.96 17.85 13.34
C LEU A 121 -18.09 18.75 13.87
N PHE A 122 -18.20 18.87 15.18
CA PHE A 122 -19.25 19.64 15.84
C PHE A 122 -19.20 21.12 15.42
N ASN A 123 -20.34 21.75 15.18
CA ASN A 123 -20.45 23.16 14.81
C ASN A 123 -19.64 23.51 13.55
N ASN A 124 -20.01 22.87 12.44
CA ASN A 124 -19.52 23.12 11.08
C ASN A 124 -20.73 23.40 10.14
N GLN A 125 -20.53 23.35 8.81
CA GLN A 125 -21.55 23.64 7.80
C GLN A 125 -21.89 22.42 6.93
N ILE A 126 -21.70 21.20 7.45
CA ILE A 126 -21.84 19.95 6.70
C ILE A 126 -23.32 19.66 6.42
N SER A 127 -23.66 19.38 5.16
CA SER A 127 -25.03 19.02 4.77
C SER A 127 -25.23 17.53 4.42
N GLU A 128 -24.15 16.82 4.09
CA GLU A 128 -24.16 15.43 3.63
C GLU A 128 -23.06 14.64 4.34
N VAL A 129 -23.37 13.39 4.72
CA VAL A 129 -22.43 12.48 5.40
C VAL A 129 -21.76 11.57 4.38
N ASP A 130 -20.83 12.11 3.60
CA ASP A 130 -20.01 11.39 2.61
C ASP A 130 -18.53 11.40 3.01
N GLY A 131 -17.67 10.62 2.33
CA GLY A 131 -16.21 10.72 2.47
C GLY A 131 -15.66 10.10 3.75
N LEU A 132 -16.48 9.31 4.46
CA LEU A 132 -16.10 8.55 5.66
C LEU A 132 -16.05 7.04 5.41
N GLU A 133 -16.35 6.58 4.19
CA GLU A 133 -16.61 5.17 3.88
C GLU A 133 -15.40 4.26 4.19
N SER A 134 -14.18 4.79 4.15
CA SER A 134 -12.97 4.03 4.47
C SER A 134 -12.63 3.97 5.96
N CYS A 135 -13.18 4.86 6.80
CA CYS A 135 -12.92 4.95 8.24
C CYS A 135 -13.71 3.90 9.03
N LYS A 136 -13.58 2.61 8.69
CA LYS A 136 -14.36 1.50 9.27
C LYS A 136 -14.14 1.29 10.77
N GLU A 137 -13.07 1.86 11.32
CA GLU A 137 -12.70 1.79 12.74
C GLU A 137 -13.37 2.85 13.63
N LEU A 138 -14.19 3.75 13.06
CA LEU A 138 -14.88 4.80 13.80
C LEU A 138 -15.78 4.23 14.92
N GLN A 139 -15.59 4.77 16.11
CA GLN A 139 -16.32 4.45 17.35
C GLN A 139 -17.13 5.66 17.83
N CYS A 140 -16.58 6.86 17.69
CA CYS A 140 -17.21 8.11 18.09
C CYS A 140 -17.26 9.08 16.91
N LEU A 141 -18.46 9.49 16.53
CA LEU A 141 -18.68 10.49 15.49
C LEU A 141 -19.57 11.62 16.02
N SER A 142 -19.01 12.82 16.10
CA SER A 142 -19.77 14.02 16.47
C SER A 142 -19.98 14.91 15.27
N LEU A 143 -21.25 15.05 14.85
CA LEU A 143 -21.71 15.89 13.74
C LEU A 143 -22.74 16.92 14.23
N GLY A 144 -22.85 17.17 15.54
CA GLY A 144 -23.82 18.12 16.08
C GLY A 144 -23.62 19.55 15.55
N ASN A 145 -24.69 20.35 15.54
CA ASN A 145 -24.72 21.72 15.00
C ASN A 145 -24.16 21.83 13.57
N ASN A 146 -24.62 20.96 12.67
CA ASN A 146 -24.37 21.06 11.23
C ASN A 146 -25.69 21.30 10.47
N ASN A 147 -25.67 21.16 9.15
CA ASN A 147 -26.82 21.40 8.26
C ASN A 147 -27.35 20.11 7.60
N ILE A 148 -27.26 18.96 8.30
CA ILE A 148 -27.69 17.66 7.77
C ILE A 148 -29.23 17.57 7.76
N THR A 149 -29.81 17.36 6.57
CA THR A 149 -31.27 17.35 6.36
C THR A 149 -31.84 16.00 5.96
N ALA A 150 -31.06 15.11 5.35
CA ALA A 150 -31.58 13.87 4.78
C ALA A 150 -31.35 12.68 5.74
N LEU A 151 -32.36 12.34 6.55
CA LEU A 151 -32.29 11.25 7.55
C LEU A 151 -31.88 9.91 6.95
N THR A 152 -32.68 9.41 6.00
CA THR A 152 -32.51 8.08 5.40
C THR A 152 -31.14 7.94 4.75
N GLU A 153 -30.73 8.90 3.92
CA GLU A 153 -29.45 8.86 3.21
C GLU A 153 -28.27 8.91 4.19
N SER A 154 -28.29 9.84 5.14
CA SER A 154 -27.19 10.00 6.10
C SER A 154 -26.99 8.76 6.96
N ILE A 155 -28.09 8.21 7.51
CA ILE A 155 -28.02 7.04 8.38
C ILE A 155 -27.64 5.78 7.59
N ASN A 156 -28.10 5.63 6.34
CA ASN A 156 -27.69 4.51 5.48
C ASN A 156 -26.17 4.52 5.23
N LYS A 157 -25.57 5.69 4.97
CA LYS A 157 -24.10 5.82 4.83
C LYS A 157 -23.35 5.43 6.11
N LEU A 158 -23.95 5.68 7.27
CA LEU A 158 -23.38 5.30 8.57
C LEU A 158 -23.50 3.80 8.92
N ARG A 159 -24.33 3.00 8.22
CA ARG A 159 -24.52 1.55 8.52
C ARG A 159 -23.28 0.71 8.28
N CYS A 160 -22.34 1.22 7.48
CA CYS A 160 -21.09 0.55 7.21
C CYS A 160 -20.12 0.55 8.41
N PHE A 161 -20.33 1.42 9.42
CA PHE A 161 -19.52 1.50 10.63
C PHE A 161 -19.97 0.52 11.69
N LYS A 162 -19.47 -0.72 11.61
CA LYS A 162 -19.84 -1.80 12.55
C LYS A 162 -19.30 -1.59 13.99
N LYS A 163 -18.42 -0.60 14.19
CA LYS A 163 -17.81 -0.26 15.49
C LYS A 163 -18.34 1.05 16.09
N LEU A 164 -19.26 1.74 15.42
CA LEU A 164 -19.78 3.03 15.88
C LEU A 164 -20.63 2.86 17.15
N GLN A 165 -20.15 3.42 18.25
CA GLN A 165 -20.79 3.37 19.57
C GLN A 165 -21.44 4.68 19.97
N LEU A 166 -20.89 5.82 19.54
CA LEU A 166 -21.40 7.15 19.84
C LEU A 166 -21.63 7.93 18.55
N LEU A 167 -22.84 8.44 18.39
CA LEU A 167 -23.22 9.35 17.31
C LEU A 167 -23.91 10.57 17.92
N ASN A 168 -23.44 11.76 17.56
CA ASN A 168 -24.12 13.02 17.89
C ASN A 168 -24.54 13.73 16.60
N LEU A 169 -25.83 13.96 16.42
CA LEU A 169 -26.42 14.78 15.35
C LEU A 169 -27.29 15.91 15.92
N GLU A 170 -27.27 16.14 17.24
CA GLU A 170 -28.01 17.22 17.89
C GLU A 170 -27.77 18.57 17.20
N GLY A 171 -28.82 19.36 17.00
CA GLY A 171 -28.71 20.68 16.38
C GLY A 171 -28.73 20.67 14.85
N ASN A 172 -28.72 19.50 14.20
CA ASN A 172 -29.00 19.39 12.77
C ASN A 172 -30.51 19.42 12.48
N PRO A 173 -30.95 19.87 11.29
CA PRO A 173 -32.34 19.75 10.85
C PRO A 173 -32.93 18.35 11.03
N VAL A 174 -32.14 17.30 10.72
CA VAL A 174 -32.55 15.89 10.86
C VAL A 174 -32.98 15.51 12.29
N SER A 175 -32.37 16.11 13.31
CA SER A 175 -32.68 15.82 14.72
C SER A 175 -34.07 16.28 15.16
N LYS A 176 -34.75 17.09 14.33
CA LYS A 176 -36.10 17.63 14.60
C LYS A 176 -37.21 16.76 14.02
N GLU A 177 -36.89 15.75 13.22
CA GLU A 177 -37.86 14.84 12.63
C GLU A 177 -38.48 13.93 13.69
N SER A 178 -39.78 13.62 13.58
CA SER A 178 -40.51 12.79 14.55
C SER A 178 -39.97 11.35 14.62
N GLU A 179 -39.55 10.80 13.49
CA GLU A 179 -39.00 9.44 13.41
C GLU A 179 -37.51 9.36 13.73
N TYR A 180 -36.81 10.50 13.86
CA TYR A 180 -35.34 10.58 13.95
C TYR A 180 -34.74 9.53 14.87
N ARG A 181 -35.15 9.54 16.14
CA ARG A 181 -34.56 8.68 17.17
C ARG A 181 -34.83 7.20 16.88
N MET A 182 -36.07 6.83 16.56
CA MET A 182 -36.41 5.43 16.30
C MET A 182 -35.72 4.92 15.03
N TYR A 183 -35.66 5.75 13.99
CA TYR A 183 -34.96 5.40 12.75
C TYR A 183 -33.47 5.16 12.99
N VAL A 184 -32.77 6.08 13.68
CA VAL A 184 -31.34 5.93 13.97
C VAL A 184 -31.07 4.65 14.77
N LEU A 185 -31.87 4.38 15.80
CA LEU A 185 -31.69 3.19 16.66
C LEU A 185 -32.00 1.87 15.96
N ALA A 186 -32.89 1.88 14.97
CA ALA A 186 -33.21 0.71 14.16
C ALA A 186 -32.08 0.38 13.16
N TYR A 187 -31.58 1.39 12.44
CA TYR A 187 -30.61 1.20 11.36
C TYR A 187 -29.15 1.13 11.84
N LEU A 188 -28.80 1.73 12.99
CA LEU A 188 -27.46 1.68 13.60
C LEU A 188 -27.41 0.74 14.81
N LYS A 189 -27.30 -0.56 14.54
CA LYS A 189 -27.47 -1.64 15.52
C LYS A 189 -26.46 -1.69 16.67
N TYR A 190 -25.30 -1.04 16.56
CA TYR A 190 -24.20 -1.09 17.54
C TYR A 190 -24.13 0.15 18.44
N LEU A 191 -25.05 1.10 18.25
CA LEU A 191 -25.00 2.38 18.94
C LEU A 191 -25.30 2.23 20.44
N THR A 192 -24.43 2.80 21.27
CA THR A 192 -24.57 2.84 22.73
C THR A 192 -25.04 4.21 23.22
N TYR A 193 -24.62 5.28 22.53
CA TYR A 193 -25.00 6.66 22.83
C TYR A 193 -25.46 7.38 21.57
N LEU A 194 -26.63 8.01 21.65
CA LEU A 194 -27.17 8.90 20.63
C LEU A 194 -27.38 10.29 21.24
N ASP A 195 -26.77 11.32 20.66
CA ASP A 195 -26.85 12.71 21.14
C ASP A 195 -26.50 12.80 22.64
N TYR A 196 -25.42 12.11 23.03
CA TYR A 196 -24.95 11.98 24.41
C TYR A 196 -25.94 11.31 25.40
N SER A 197 -27.09 10.83 24.91
CA SER A 197 -28.05 10.04 25.69
C SER A 197 -27.77 8.54 25.52
N MET A 198 -27.80 7.80 26.63
CA MET A 198 -27.61 6.35 26.59
C MET A 198 -28.80 5.67 25.91
N VAL A 199 -28.52 4.75 24.99
CA VAL A 199 -29.53 3.94 24.31
C VAL A 199 -29.93 2.78 25.20
N MET A 200 -31.22 2.70 25.53
CA MET A 200 -31.75 1.58 26.31
C MET A 200 -32.05 0.40 25.39
N LYS A 201 -31.73 -0.82 25.84
CA LYS A 201 -31.97 -2.03 25.03
C LYS A 201 -33.44 -2.18 24.61
N SER A 202 -34.38 -1.92 25.52
CA SER A 202 -35.82 -1.98 25.21
C SER A 202 -36.25 -1.00 24.13
N GLU A 203 -35.59 0.17 24.06
CA GLU A 203 -35.87 1.19 23.05
C GLU A 203 -35.30 0.76 21.69
N SER A 204 -34.08 0.23 21.65
CA SER A 204 -33.48 -0.32 20.44
C SER A 204 -34.27 -1.51 19.89
N ASP A 205 -34.74 -2.41 20.76
CA ASP A 205 -35.54 -3.56 20.36
C ASP A 205 -36.89 -3.14 19.76
N ALA A 206 -37.56 -2.15 20.36
CA ALA A 206 -38.81 -1.58 19.83
C ALA A 206 -38.61 -0.89 18.48
N ALA A 207 -37.52 -0.14 18.32
CA ALA A 207 -37.16 0.49 17.05
C ALA A 207 -36.91 -0.55 15.94
N LYS A 208 -36.19 -1.63 16.25
CA LYS A 208 -35.94 -2.72 15.29
C LYS A 208 -37.23 -3.46 14.91
N GLU A 209 -38.15 -3.66 15.85
CA GLU A 209 -39.44 -4.28 15.56
C GLU A 209 -40.29 -3.38 14.64
N GLN A 210 -40.25 -2.05 14.85
CA GLN A 210 -40.97 -1.08 14.03
C GLN A 210 -40.52 -1.08 12.56
N TYR A 211 -39.21 -1.21 12.29
CA TYR A 211 -38.62 -1.17 10.94
C TYR A 211 -38.18 -2.56 10.44
N HIS A 212 -38.69 -3.64 11.04
CA HIS A 212 -38.17 -4.98 10.80
C HIS A 212 -38.20 -5.39 9.33
N THR A 213 -39.31 -5.13 8.64
CA THR A 213 -39.48 -5.52 7.24
C THR A 213 -38.54 -4.75 6.32
N GLU A 214 -38.42 -3.44 6.48
CA GLU A 214 -37.50 -2.62 5.68
C GLU A 214 -36.05 -2.99 5.97
N LEU A 215 -35.69 -3.29 7.22
CA LEU A 215 -34.34 -3.69 7.58
C LEU A 215 -33.93 -5.01 6.94
N LEU A 216 -34.82 -6.00 6.86
CA LEU A 216 -34.54 -7.26 6.17
C LEU A 216 -34.15 -7.03 4.70
N ASP A 217 -34.95 -6.25 3.97
CA ASP A 217 -34.68 -5.95 2.56
C ASP A 217 -33.35 -5.20 2.36
N VAL A 218 -32.98 -4.31 3.28
CA VAL A 218 -31.71 -3.57 3.18
C VAL A 218 -30.53 -4.46 3.60
N GLU A 219 -30.66 -5.27 4.65
CA GLU A 219 -29.61 -6.20 5.09
C GLU A 219 -29.32 -7.29 4.03
N ASP A 220 -30.34 -7.82 3.35
CA ASP A 220 -30.16 -8.78 2.26
C ASP A 220 -29.41 -8.15 1.08
N LYS A 221 -29.72 -6.89 0.73
CA LYS A 221 -29.01 -6.14 -0.32
C LYS A 221 -27.55 -5.87 0.06
N GLU A 222 -27.31 -5.40 1.28
CA GLU A 222 -25.95 -5.16 1.78
C GLU A 222 -25.13 -6.44 1.81
N ALA A 223 -25.70 -7.54 2.30
CA ALA A 223 -25.03 -8.84 2.34
C ALA A 223 -24.67 -9.33 0.92
N PHE A 224 -25.59 -9.16 -0.04
CA PHE A 224 -25.34 -9.49 -1.44
C PHE A 224 -24.21 -8.63 -2.04
N GLU A 225 -24.19 -7.32 -1.77
CA GLU A 225 -23.15 -6.41 -2.24
C GLU A 225 -21.78 -6.68 -1.59
N GLU A 226 -21.75 -6.90 -0.28
CA GLU A 226 -20.54 -7.28 0.47
C GLU A 226 -19.97 -8.60 -0.06
N GLU A 227 -20.81 -9.61 -0.30
CA GLU A 227 -20.38 -10.89 -0.85
C GLU A 227 -19.88 -10.75 -2.29
N LYS A 228 -20.57 -9.99 -3.13
CA LYS A 228 -20.14 -9.71 -4.51
C LYS A 228 -18.76 -9.04 -4.52
N LEU A 229 -18.57 -7.99 -3.73
CA LEU A 229 -17.30 -7.28 -3.62
C LEU A 229 -16.20 -8.21 -3.09
N ALA A 230 -16.50 -9.04 -2.09
CA ALA A 230 -15.55 -10.01 -1.56
C ALA A 230 -15.12 -11.04 -2.61
N ARG A 231 -16.06 -11.52 -3.45
CA ARG A 231 -15.75 -12.42 -4.57
C ARG A 231 -14.91 -11.73 -5.64
N GLU A 232 -15.24 -10.50 -6.01
CA GLU A 232 -14.46 -9.71 -6.98
C GLU A 232 -13.04 -9.45 -6.48
N LEU A 233 -12.89 -9.10 -5.20
CA LEU A 233 -11.59 -8.91 -4.57
C LEU A 233 -10.80 -10.21 -4.48
N ALA A 234 -11.45 -11.33 -4.13
CA ALA A 234 -10.81 -12.64 -4.08
C ALA A 234 -10.33 -13.08 -5.47
N ALA A 235 -11.16 -12.90 -6.50
CA ALA A 235 -10.79 -13.19 -7.89
C ALA A 235 -9.63 -12.29 -8.36
N ALA A 236 -9.67 -10.99 -8.06
CA ALA A 236 -8.59 -10.06 -8.40
C ALA A 236 -7.28 -10.42 -7.70
N ASN A 237 -7.32 -10.80 -6.43
CA ASN A 237 -6.16 -11.24 -5.65
C ASN A 237 -5.59 -12.55 -6.21
N HIS A 238 -6.46 -13.52 -6.54
CA HIS A 238 -6.07 -14.78 -7.16
C HIS A 238 -5.37 -14.55 -8.51
N THR A 239 -5.95 -13.74 -9.39
CA THR A 239 -5.31 -13.38 -10.67
C THR A 239 -3.99 -12.63 -10.47
N ALA A 240 -3.88 -11.76 -9.46
CA ALA A 240 -2.63 -11.07 -9.15
C ALA A 240 -1.54 -12.03 -8.66
N GLU A 241 -1.90 -13.02 -7.85
CA GLU A 241 -0.98 -14.08 -7.38
C GLU A 241 -0.48 -14.92 -8.56
N LEU A 242 -1.38 -15.38 -9.45
CA LEU A 242 -0.99 -16.11 -10.65
C LEU A 242 -0.10 -15.27 -11.58
N ARG A 243 -0.37 -13.96 -11.71
CA ARG A 243 0.47 -13.04 -12.50
C ARG A 243 1.87 -12.90 -11.90
N ALA A 244 1.96 -12.74 -10.58
CA ALA A 244 3.24 -12.68 -9.88
C ALA A 244 4.02 -14.00 -10.00
N ALA A 245 3.32 -15.13 -10.04
CA ALA A 245 3.89 -16.46 -10.23
C ALA A 245 4.22 -16.82 -11.69
N ASN A 246 3.85 -15.96 -12.67
CA ASN A 246 3.94 -16.27 -14.10
C ASN A 246 3.16 -17.54 -14.49
N LEU A 247 1.92 -17.65 -14.02
CA LEU A 247 1.03 -18.81 -14.19
C LEU A 247 -0.36 -18.46 -14.73
N VAL A 248 -0.63 -17.20 -15.10
CA VAL A 248 -1.97 -16.76 -15.58
C VAL A 248 -2.45 -17.61 -16.75
N PHE A 249 -1.53 -17.97 -17.65
CA PHE A 249 -1.85 -18.78 -18.83
C PHE A 249 -2.38 -20.17 -18.49
N VAL A 250 -2.11 -20.70 -17.30
CA VAL A 250 -2.52 -22.07 -16.92
C VAL A 250 -4.03 -22.18 -16.80
N GLU A 251 -4.72 -21.10 -16.38
CA GLU A 251 -6.18 -21.08 -16.28
C GLU A 251 -6.86 -20.98 -17.65
N THR A 252 -6.19 -20.37 -18.64
CA THR A 252 -6.78 -20.10 -19.95
C THR A 252 -6.28 -21.03 -21.04
N ILE A 253 -5.25 -21.84 -20.78
CA ILE A 253 -4.52 -22.58 -21.82
C ILE A 253 -5.44 -23.43 -22.70
N PHE A 254 -6.41 -24.11 -22.09
CA PHE A 254 -7.34 -24.97 -22.82
C PHE A 254 -8.25 -24.14 -23.74
N GLU A 255 -8.81 -23.05 -23.24
CA GLU A 255 -9.63 -22.13 -24.03
C GLU A 255 -8.81 -21.46 -25.14
N ASP A 256 -7.57 -21.06 -24.83
CA ASP A 256 -6.62 -20.42 -25.74
C ASP A 256 -6.19 -21.35 -26.90
N MET A 257 -6.11 -22.66 -26.66
CA MET A 257 -5.83 -23.65 -27.71
C MET A 257 -6.93 -23.65 -28.77
N PHE A 258 -8.19 -23.64 -28.34
CA PHE A 258 -9.35 -23.66 -29.23
C PHE A 258 -9.79 -22.27 -29.73
N ALA A 259 -9.18 -21.21 -29.21
CA ALA A 259 -9.49 -19.84 -29.60
C ALA A 259 -9.12 -19.58 -31.07
N ASP A 260 -10.11 -19.11 -31.84
CA ASP A 260 -10.04 -18.86 -33.28
C ASP A 260 -9.72 -20.11 -34.14
N ASP A 261 -9.92 -21.33 -33.63
CA ASP A 261 -9.79 -22.55 -34.44
C ASP A 261 -11.06 -22.79 -35.28
N ALA A 262 -11.05 -22.25 -36.49
CA ALA A 262 -12.10 -22.43 -37.48
C ALA A 262 -12.22 -23.88 -37.99
N GLU A 263 -11.16 -24.69 -37.88
CA GLU A 263 -11.18 -26.10 -38.28
C GLU A 263 -11.87 -26.94 -37.20
N ASN A 264 -11.55 -26.72 -35.91
CA ASN A 264 -12.26 -27.37 -34.81
C ASN A 264 -13.75 -27.03 -34.78
N ALA A 265 -14.14 -25.82 -35.16
CA ALA A 265 -15.55 -25.45 -35.29
C ALA A 265 -16.31 -26.42 -36.23
N LYS A 266 -15.69 -26.84 -37.34
CA LYS A 266 -16.26 -27.82 -38.28
C LYS A 266 -16.30 -29.23 -37.67
N LEU A 267 -15.28 -29.59 -36.90
CA LEU A 267 -15.15 -30.92 -36.27
C LEU A 267 -16.19 -31.15 -35.16
N ARG A 268 -16.58 -30.10 -34.42
CA ARG A 268 -17.59 -30.17 -33.33
C ARG A 268 -18.95 -30.72 -33.74
N HIS A 269 -19.26 -30.70 -35.03
CA HIS A 269 -20.51 -31.23 -35.57
C HIS A 269 -20.51 -32.76 -35.74
N LEU A 270 -19.34 -33.41 -35.63
CA LEU A 270 -19.21 -34.85 -35.81
C LEU A 270 -19.79 -35.63 -34.62
N PRO A 271 -20.60 -36.68 -34.87
CA PRO A 271 -21.16 -37.50 -33.81
C PRO A 271 -20.05 -38.24 -33.05
N GLY A 272 -20.10 -38.19 -31.71
CA GLY A 272 -19.12 -38.85 -30.83
C GLY A 272 -17.92 -37.97 -30.44
N ILE A 273 -17.74 -36.79 -31.04
CA ILE A 273 -16.58 -35.93 -30.71
C ILE A 273 -16.62 -35.37 -29.29
N THR A 274 -17.82 -35.20 -28.72
CA THR A 274 -18.00 -34.64 -27.37
C THR A 274 -17.33 -35.49 -26.29
N GLU A 275 -17.33 -36.82 -26.44
CA GLU A 275 -16.67 -37.71 -25.47
C GLU A 275 -15.15 -37.56 -25.52
N ILE A 276 -14.57 -37.45 -26.73
CA ILE A 276 -13.14 -37.24 -26.95
C ILE A 276 -12.72 -35.86 -26.42
N TYR A 277 -13.51 -34.82 -26.70
CA TYR A 277 -13.27 -33.47 -26.22
C TYR A 277 -13.28 -33.38 -24.70
N ASN A 278 -14.29 -33.96 -24.04
CA ASN A 278 -14.39 -33.95 -22.58
C ASN A 278 -13.25 -34.73 -21.92
N ALA A 279 -12.82 -35.84 -22.52
CA ALA A 279 -11.66 -36.60 -22.05
C ALA A 279 -10.38 -35.76 -22.13
N PHE A 280 -10.14 -35.11 -23.27
CA PHE A 280 -8.99 -34.22 -23.45
C PHE A 280 -9.01 -33.03 -22.49
N GLN A 281 -10.17 -32.38 -22.32
CA GLN A 281 -10.33 -31.31 -21.35
C GLN A 281 -9.95 -31.75 -19.93
N SER A 282 -10.46 -32.90 -19.48
CA SER A 282 -10.16 -33.42 -18.16
C SER A 282 -8.67 -33.74 -17.96
N GLU A 283 -8.00 -34.23 -19.00
CA GLU A 283 -6.55 -34.50 -18.97
C GLU A 283 -5.74 -33.20 -18.85
N VAL A 284 -6.09 -32.18 -19.65
CA VAL A 284 -5.44 -30.86 -19.60
C VAL A 284 -5.68 -30.17 -18.26
N GLU A 285 -6.90 -30.19 -17.73
CA GLU A 285 -7.23 -29.64 -16.41
C GLU A 285 -6.42 -30.31 -15.30
N SER A 286 -6.32 -31.64 -15.31
CA SER A 286 -5.53 -32.40 -14.33
C SER A 286 -4.02 -32.06 -14.38
N ALA A 287 -3.46 -31.95 -15.59
CA ALA A 287 -2.07 -31.52 -15.78
C ALA A 287 -1.85 -30.08 -15.30
N SER A 288 -2.82 -29.20 -15.58
CA SER A 288 -2.80 -27.78 -15.23
C SER A 288 -2.87 -27.57 -13.71
N ASP A 289 -3.75 -28.29 -13.03
CA ASP A 289 -3.86 -28.26 -11.56
C ASP A 289 -2.55 -28.68 -10.89
N THR A 290 -1.95 -29.78 -11.37
CA THR A 290 -0.68 -30.31 -10.84
C THR A 290 0.46 -29.30 -11.04
N PHE A 291 0.53 -28.71 -12.24
CA PHE A 291 1.53 -27.69 -12.56
C PHE A 291 1.32 -26.42 -11.75
N MET A 292 0.08 -25.94 -11.60
CA MET A 292 -0.27 -24.76 -10.84
C MET A 292 0.11 -24.89 -9.36
N GLN A 293 -0.22 -26.02 -8.73
CA GLN A 293 0.16 -26.30 -7.34
C GLN A 293 1.69 -26.29 -7.15
N THR A 294 2.42 -26.94 -8.06
CA THR A 294 3.89 -26.98 -8.01
C THR A 294 4.51 -25.61 -8.28
N GLY A 295 3.96 -24.87 -9.24
CA GLY A 295 4.39 -23.52 -9.61
C GLY A 295 4.19 -22.50 -8.49
N LEU A 296 3.03 -22.50 -7.83
CA LEU A 296 2.75 -21.65 -6.66
C LEU A 296 3.66 -22.00 -5.48
N ALA A 297 3.92 -23.28 -5.22
CA ALA A 297 4.87 -23.69 -4.19
C ALA A 297 6.30 -23.17 -4.48
N LYS A 298 6.73 -23.18 -5.75
CA LYS A 298 8.01 -22.60 -6.18
C LYS A 298 8.03 -21.08 -6.10
N HIS A 299 6.93 -20.41 -6.45
CA HIS A 299 6.79 -18.97 -6.29
C HIS A 299 6.93 -18.56 -4.82
N LYS A 300 6.30 -19.30 -3.90
CA LYS A 300 6.45 -19.08 -2.47
C LYS A 300 7.89 -19.22 -1.99
N GLN A 301 8.63 -20.24 -2.47
CA GLN A 301 10.06 -20.39 -2.16
C GLN A 301 10.88 -19.17 -2.64
N LYS A 302 10.59 -18.63 -3.83
CA LYS A 302 11.22 -17.40 -4.33
C LYS A 302 10.91 -16.20 -3.44
N GLN A 303 9.65 -16.06 -3.00
CA GLN A 303 9.23 -14.98 -2.09
C GLN A 303 9.95 -15.07 -0.74
N ASP A 304 10.06 -16.28 -0.17
CA ASP A 304 10.75 -16.51 1.10
C ASP A 304 12.26 -16.17 1.01
N GLU A 305 12.91 -16.48 -0.12
CA GLU A 305 14.31 -16.10 -0.35
C GLU A 305 14.46 -14.58 -0.51
N VAL A 306 13.57 -13.91 -1.24
CA VAL A 306 13.56 -12.44 -1.36
C VAL A 306 13.40 -11.80 0.02
N LYS A 307 12.46 -12.28 0.82
CA LYS A 307 12.23 -11.78 2.18
C LYS A 307 13.48 -11.96 3.05
N THR A 308 14.10 -13.13 3.01
CA THR A 308 15.33 -13.42 3.77
C THR A 308 16.48 -12.50 3.36
N PHE A 309 16.62 -12.25 2.06
CA PHE A 309 17.60 -11.31 1.52
C PHE A 309 17.33 -9.88 2.00
N GLU A 310 16.10 -9.39 1.91
CA GLU A 310 15.71 -8.05 2.34
C GLU A 310 15.90 -7.83 3.85
N GLU A 311 15.52 -8.81 4.69
CA GLU A 311 15.73 -8.76 6.13
C GLU A 311 17.22 -8.72 6.50
N THR A 312 18.05 -9.54 5.84
CA THR A 312 19.51 -9.56 6.06
C THR A 312 20.16 -8.25 5.61
N LEU A 313 19.71 -7.72 4.46
CA LEU A 313 20.19 -6.45 3.94
C LEU A 313 19.86 -5.29 4.87
N LEU A 314 18.61 -5.23 5.35
CA LEU A 314 18.16 -4.22 6.30
C LEU A 314 18.95 -4.28 7.61
N ALA A 315 19.15 -5.48 8.17
CA ALA A 315 19.94 -5.65 9.39
C ALA A 315 21.38 -5.15 9.23
N GLY A 316 22.02 -5.45 8.09
CA GLY A 316 23.37 -4.94 7.76
C GLY A 316 23.41 -3.41 7.65
N ARG A 317 22.39 -2.80 7.03
CA ARG A 317 22.26 -1.35 6.91
C ARG A 317 22.08 -0.66 8.26
N VAL A 318 21.18 -1.18 9.11
CA VAL A 318 20.92 -0.66 10.46
C VAL A 318 22.21 -0.66 11.27
N LYS A 319 22.92 -1.79 11.29
CA LYS A 319 24.18 -1.91 12.04
C LYS A 319 25.23 -0.87 11.63
N GLY A 320 25.47 -0.68 10.34
CA GLY A 320 26.47 0.32 9.91
C GLY A 320 26.00 1.77 10.09
N THR A 321 24.68 2.00 10.11
CA THR A 321 24.11 3.31 10.47
C THR A 321 24.36 3.61 11.95
N GLU A 322 24.09 2.65 12.85
CA GLU A 322 24.38 2.76 14.29
C GLU A 322 25.87 3.01 14.56
N GLU A 323 26.76 2.27 13.88
CA GLU A 323 28.21 2.47 13.98
C GLU A 323 28.63 3.88 13.52
N SER A 324 28.02 4.40 12.44
CA SER A 324 28.31 5.74 11.93
C SER A 324 27.80 6.84 12.87
N ILE A 325 26.57 6.70 13.38
CA ILE A 325 25.97 7.63 14.35
C ILE A 325 26.84 7.72 15.61
N ALA A 326 27.26 6.59 16.17
CA ALA A 326 28.11 6.58 17.35
C ALA A 326 29.42 7.37 17.16
N LYS A 327 30.03 7.29 15.98
CA LYS A 327 31.24 8.06 15.65
C LYS A 327 30.96 9.55 15.47
N ILE A 328 29.84 9.90 14.83
CA ILE A 328 29.42 11.31 14.67
C ILE A 328 29.13 11.94 16.03
N GLU A 329 28.44 11.22 16.93
CA GLU A 329 28.19 11.69 18.29
C GLU A 329 29.47 11.93 19.07
N ASP A 330 30.44 11.01 19.00
CA ASP A 330 31.74 11.17 19.67
C ASP A 330 32.46 12.44 19.17
N PHE A 331 32.47 12.66 17.85
CA PHE A 331 33.00 13.89 17.27
C PHE A 331 32.24 15.14 17.73
N CYS A 332 30.91 15.12 17.74
CA CYS A 332 30.10 16.26 18.20
C CYS A 332 30.38 16.60 19.67
N ARG A 333 30.59 15.60 20.53
CA ARG A 333 31.00 15.81 21.93
C ARG A 333 32.38 16.46 22.02
N LYS A 334 33.36 15.96 21.25
CA LYS A 334 34.71 16.54 21.16
C LYS A 334 34.67 17.99 20.67
N LYS A 335 33.97 18.24 19.55
CA LYS A 335 33.73 19.58 18.99
C LYS A 335 33.17 20.53 20.05
N LYS A 336 32.09 20.15 20.72
CA LYS A 336 31.46 20.98 21.76
C LYS A 336 32.42 21.32 22.91
N HIS A 337 33.21 20.35 23.36
CA HIS A 337 34.19 20.57 24.42
C HIS A 337 35.30 21.52 23.98
N THR A 338 35.88 21.30 22.79
CA THR A 338 36.92 22.16 22.23
C THR A 338 36.43 23.60 22.03
N LEU A 339 35.23 23.78 21.46
CA LEU A 339 34.67 25.12 21.27
C LEU A 339 34.40 25.85 22.60
N ARG A 340 33.94 25.11 23.63
CA ARG A 340 33.77 25.68 24.97
C ARG A 340 35.11 26.13 25.56
N ASP A 341 36.16 25.32 25.44
CA ASP A 341 37.48 25.67 25.96
C ASP A 341 38.10 26.87 25.22
N LEU A 342 37.85 26.98 23.91
CA LEU A 342 38.31 28.11 23.10
C LEU A 342 37.53 29.39 23.38
N SER A 343 36.23 29.32 23.68
CA SER A 343 35.40 30.50 24.02
C SER A 343 35.87 31.28 25.26
N VAL A 344 36.74 30.69 26.08
CA VAL A 344 37.33 31.32 27.28
C VAL A 344 38.63 32.07 26.95
N ARG A 345 39.21 31.88 25.76
CA ARG A 345 40.43 32.54 25.30
C ARG A 345 40.09 33.84 24.56
N GLN A 346 40.99 34.82 24.60
CA GLN A 346 40.78 36.13 23.96
C GLN A 346 41.20 36.15 22.48
N ASN A 347 42.13 35.28 22.06
CA ASN A 347 42.59 35.19 20.67
C ASN A 347 42.65 33.71 20.26
N ILE A 348 41.80 33.29 19.32
CA ILE A 348 41.86 31.96 18.69
C ILE A 348 42.67 32.05 17.40
N GLU A 349 43.78 31.31 17.32
CA GLU A 349 44.53 31.18 16.07
C GLU A 349 44.02 30.01 15.24
N ALA A 350 44.23 30.05 13.92
CA ALA A 350 43.82 28.96 13.02
C ALA A 350 44.41 27.59 13.42
N SER A 351 45.58 27.57 14.06
CA SER A 351 46.25 26.36 14.56
C SER A 351 45.57 25.73 15.77
N ASP A 352 44.78 26.49 16.55
CA ASP A 352 44.03 25.95 17.69
C ASP A 352 42.90 25.01 17.25
N LEU A 353 42.44 25.14 15.99
CA LEU A 353 41.40 24.28 15.40
C LEU A 353 41.96 23.07 14.65
N ASP A 354 43.27 22.98 14.44
CA ASP A 354 43.90 21.86 13.71
C ASP A 354 43.62 20.48 14.33
N PRO A 355 43.61 20.30 15.67
CA PRO A 355 43.23 19.02 16.27
C PRO A 355 41.78 18.62 15.94
N LEU A 356 40.88 19.60 15.86
CA LEU A 356 39.47 19.37 15.55
C LEU A 356 39.28 19.05 14.05
N ARG A 357 40.02 19.72 13.17
CA ARG A 357 40.08 19.39 11.74
C ARG A 357 40.61 17.98 11.50
N ALA A 358 41.70 17.59 12.19
CA ALA A 358 42.23 16.23 12.13
C ALA A 358 41.23 15.19 12.62
N SER A 359 40.50 15.49 13.71
CA SER A 359 39.42 14.61 14.20
C SER A 359 38.24 14.51 13.23
N LEU A 360 37.92 15.57 12.50
CA LEU A 360 36.89 15.56 11.46
C LEU A 360 37.32 14.71 10.24
N ASP A 361 38.59 14.79 9.85
CA ASP A 361 39.15 13.93 8.81
C ASP A 361 39.13 12.45 9.22
N GLU A 362 39.47 12.16 10.47
CA GLU A 362 39.39 10.80 11.03
C GLU A 362 37.95 10.28 11.05
N LEU A 363 36.98 11.11 11.44
CA LEU A 363 35.55 10.78 11.38
C LEU A 363 35.11 10.45 9.94
N TYR A 364 35.43 11.34 8.99
CA TYR A 364 35.06 11.17 7.59
C TYR A 364 35.63 9.86 7.03
N ASN A 365 36.94 9.60 7.22
CA ASN A 365 37.57 8.37 6.78
C ASN A 365 36.92 7.14 7.45
N SER A 366 36.66 7.24 8.75
CA SER A 366 35.98 6.21 9.51
C SER A 366 34.57 5.87 9.01
N CYS A 367 33.79 6.87 8.60
CA CYS A 367 32.46 6.67 8.03
C CYS A 367 32.55 6.10 6.60
N MET A 368 33.50 6.58 5.79
CA MET A 368 33.77 6.03 4.47
C MET A 368 34.20 4.55 4.53
N ASP A 369 35.00 4.16 5.54
CA ASP A 369 35.36 2.76 5.77
C ASP A 369 34.14 1.88 6.13
N ILE A 370 33.17 2.42 6.88
CA ILE A 370 31.93 1.73 7.20
C ILE A 370 31.10 1.54 5.93
N GLU A 371 30.96 2.58 5.11
CA GLU A 371 30.25 2.49 3.82
C GLU A 371 30.92 1.49 2.87
N MET A 372 32.25 1.47 2.81
CA MET A 372 32.99 0.50 1.98
C MET A 372 32.73 -0.95 2.44
N LYS A 373 32.70 -1.19 3.75
CA LYS A 373 32.35 -2.52 4.31
C LYS A 373 30.91 -2.89 4.00
N GLN A 374 29.97 -1.94 4.04
CA GLN A 374 28.59 -2.20 3.69
C GLN A 374 28.43 -2.57 2.21
N ILE A 375 29.17 -1.94 1.30
CA ILE A 375 29.18 -2.32 -0.12
C ILE A 375 29.71 -3.75 -0.29
N GLU A 376 30.82 -4.10 0.37
CA GLU A 376 31.39 -5.45 0.29
C GLU A 376 30.41 -6.51 0.84
N GLN A 377 29.74 -6.22 1.95
CA GLN A 377 28.70 -7.09 2.51
C GLN A 377 27.51 -7.23 1.57
N PHE A 378 27.05 -6.12 0.98
CA PHE A 378 25.97 -6.14 0.00
C PHE A 378 26.34 -6.98 -1.22
N GLU A 379 27.52 -6.79 -1.82
CA GLU A 379 27.92 -7.56 -3.00
C GLU A 379 27.99 -9.05 -2.71
N ASN A 380 28.52 -9.44 -1.54
CA ASN A 380 28.53 -10.83 -1.12
C ASN A 380 27.10 -11.41 -0.97
N LEU A 381 26.20 -10.65 -0.33
CA LEU A 381 24.81 -11.05 -0.15
C LEU A 381 24.04 -11.12 -1.47
N ALA A 382 24.23 -10.12 -2.34
CA ALA A 382 23.61 -10.02 -3.66
C ALA A 382 24.05 -11.18 -4.56
N ASN A 383 25.33 -11.56 -4.54
CA ASN A 383 25.83 -12.70 -5.31
C ASN A 383 25.25 -14.03 -4.80
N GLN A 384 25.10 -14.22 -3.48
CA GLN A 384 24.45 -15.41 -2.92
C GLN A 384 22.98 -15.49 -3.31
N PHE A 385 22.26 -14.37 -3.21
CA PHE A 385 20.87 -14.25 -3.63
C PHE A 385 20.72 -14.52 -5.13
N GLU A 386 21.55 -13.88 -5.96
CA GLU A 386 21.53 -14.04 -7.42
C GLU A 386 21.72 -15.51 -7.84
N ASN A 387 22.67 -16.22 -7.24
CA ASN A 387 22.89 -17.64 -7.52
C ASN A 387 21.65 -18.49 -7.20
N LYS A 388 21.08 -18.35 -6.00
CA LYS A 388 19.87 -19.09 -5.62
C LYS A 388 18.66 -18.70 -6.46
N TYR A 389 18.50 -17.43 -6.77
CA TYR A 389 17.38 -16.95 -7.57
C TYR A 389 17.47 -17.47 -9.01
N LEU A 390 18.69 -17.59 -9.57
CA LEU A 390 18.93 -18.25 -10.85
C LEU A 390 18.63 -19.76 -10.81
N GLU A 391 18.93 -20.45 -9.71
CA GLU A 391 18.52 -21.85 -9.51
C GLU A 391 16.99 -22.00 -9.50
N PHE A 392 16.28 -21.12 -8.80
CA PHE A 392 14.81 -21.12 -8.81
C PHE A 392 14.24 -20.82 -10.19
N LYS A 393 14.82 -19.86 -10.92
CA LYS A 393 14.45 -19.57 -12.30
C LYS A 393 14.61 -20.84 -13.16
N GLN A 394 15.75 -21.51 -13.07
CA GLN A 394 16.02 -22.74 -13.83
C GLN A 394 15.01 -23.84 -13.51
N ALA A 395 14.70 -24.06 -12.23
CA ALA A 395 13.68 -25.03 -11.82
C ALA A 395 12.27 -24.68 -12.34
N CYS A 396 11.91 -23.41 -12.41
CA CYS A 396 10.64 -22.96 -13.00
C CYS A 396 10.61 -23.22 -14.51
N LEU A 397 11.70 -22.92 -15.24
CA LEU A 397 11.80 -23.18 -16.68
C LEU A 397 11.70 -24.69 -16.99
N GLU A 398 12.33 -25.53 -16.17
CA GLU A 398 12.22 -27.00 -16.30
C GLU A 398 10.80 -27.50 -16.02
N GLY A 399 10.12 -26.93 -15.01
CA GLY A 399 8.72 -27.21 -14.74
C GLY A 399 7.80 -26.82 -15.89
N GLN A 400 8.00 -25.61 -16.46
CA GLN A 400 7.26 -25.14 -17.62
C GLN A 400 7.45 -26.06 -18.83
N GLN A 401 8.70 -26.38 -19.16
CA GLN A 401 9.01 -27.29 -20.27
C GLN A 401 8.38 -28.68 -20.07
N GLY A 402 8.38 -29.19 -18.83
CA GLY A 402 7.73 -30.45 -18.48
C GLY A 402 6.22 -30.41 -18.68
N TYR A 403 5.59 -29.30 -18.29
CA TYR A 403 4.15 -29.08 -18.45
C TYR A 403 3.73 -28.97 -19.92
N PHE A 404 4.41 -28.14 -20.72
CA PHE A 404 4.09 -28.02 -22.15
C PHE A 404 4.29 -29.33 -22.91
N ARG A 405 5.31 -30.12 -22.57
CA ARG A 405 5.48 -31.47 -23.13
C ARG A 405 4.30 -32.38 -22.81
N GLN A 406 3.72 -32.30 -21.61
CA GLN A 406 2.53 -33.08 -21.26
C GLN A 406 1.32 -32.61 -22.08
N LEU A 407 1.12 -31.29 -22.21
CA LEU A 407 0.04 -30.75 -23.03
C LEU A 407 0.15 -31.17 -24.50
N GLU A 408 1.34 -31.12 -25.08
CA GLU A 408 1.59 -31.64 -26.43
C GLU A 408 1.27 -33.13 -26.54
N GLU A 409 1.62 -33.95 -25.53
CA GLU A 409 1.27 -35.37 -25.51
C GLU A 409 -0.25 -35.60 -25.47
N HIS A 410 -0.97 -34.84 -24.64
CA HIS A 410 -2.43 -34.87 -24.58
C HIS A 410 -3.07 -34.43 -25.91
N GLU A 411 -2.55 -33.39 -26.55
CA GLU A 411 -3.01 -32.91 -27.85
C GLU A 411 -2.76 -33.94 -28.97
N ASN A 412 -1.63 -34.65 -28.93
CA ASN A 412 -1.33 -35.75 -29.84
C ASN A 412 -2.28 -36.93 -29.64
N ASN A 413 -2.62 -37.27 -28.39
CA ASN A 413 -3.60 -38.31 -28.08
C ASN A 413 -5.01 -37.91 -28.53
N TYR A 414 -5.43 -36.68 -28.26
CA TYR A 414 -6.68 -36.10 -28.76
C TYR A 414 -6.79 -36.21 -30.28
N THR A 415 -5.75 -35.78 -31.00
CA THR A 415 -5.71 -35.82 -32.46
C THR A 415 -5.76 -37.26 -32.98
N ARG A 416 -5.07 -38.20 -32.34
CA ARG A 416 -5.11 -39.63 -32.72
C ARG A 416 -6.51 -40.20 -32.58
N ASP A 417 -7.16 -39.94 -31.45
CA ASP A 417 -8.48 -40.47 -31.15
C ASP A 417 -9.53 -39.83 -32.08
N LEU A 418 -9.36 -38.54 -32.41
CA LEU A 418 -10.17 -37.84 -33.40
C LEU A 418 -9.99 -38.41 -34.81
N MET A 419 -8.75 -38.72 -35.22
CA MET A 419 -8.49 -39.40 -36.50
C MET A 419 -9.12 -40.79 -36.55
N GLN A 420 -9.11 -41.54 -35.44
CA GLN A 420 -9.79 -42.83 -35.38
C GLN A 420 -11.30 -42.67 -35.56
N LEU A 421 -11.92 -41.75 -34.82
CA LEU A 421 -13.35 -41.45 -34.95
C LEU A 421 -13.72 -41.04 -36.38
N VAL A 422 -12.95 -40.13 -36.97
CA VAL A 422 -13.16 -39.67 -38.35
C VAL A 422 -13.09 -40.82 -39.35
N ASN A 423 -12.09 -41.71 -39.22
CA ASN A 423 -11.99 -42.88 -40.10
C ASN A 423 -13.20 -43.83 -39.95
N GLU A 424 -13.65 -44.09 -38.72
CA GLU A 424 -14.82 -44.91 -38.46
C GLU A 424 -16.11 -44.31 -39.04
N LEU A 425 -16.27 -42.98 -38.95
CA LEU A 425 -17.40 -42.26 -39.52
C LEU A 425 -17.38 -42.26 -41.05
N LEU A 426 -16.21 -42.03 -41.66
CA LEU A 426 -16.03 -42.10 -43.11
C LEU A 426 -16.32 -43.51 -43.65
N ASP A 427 -15.87 -44.55 -42.95
CA ASP A 427 -16.13 -45.94 -43.33
C ASP A 427 -17.62 -46.31 -43.22
N LYS A 428 -18.32 -45.80 -42.20
CA LYS A 428 -19.78 -45.95 -42.06
C LYS A 428 -20.53 -45.15 -43.13
N ALA A 429 -20.04 -43.96 -43.49
CA ALA A 429 -20.64 -43.11 -44.51
C ALA A 429 -20.54 -43.76 -45.90
N ALA A 430 -19.37 -44.34 -46.21
CA ALA A 430 -19.16 -45.08 -47.46
C ALA A 430 -20.05 -46.33 -47.60
N LYS A 431 -20.58 -46.86 -46.48
CA LYS A 431 -21.47 -48.04 -46.45
C LYS A 431 -22.96 -47.69 -46.32
N ASP A 432 -23.33 -46.41 -46.27
CA ASP A 432 -24.69 -45.95 -45.93
C ASP A 432 -25.20 -46.48 -44.56
N GLU A 433 -24.28 -46.72 -43.62
CA GLU A 433 -24.57 -47.32 -42.30
C GLU A 433 -24.66 -46.27 -41.18
N LEU A 434 -24.63 -44.96 -41.47
CA LEU A 434 -24.83 -43.94 -40.43
C LEU A 434 -26.27 -43.95 -39.93
N THR A 435 -26.41 -44.32 -38.67
CA THR A 435 -27.69 -44.37 -37.94
C THR A 435 -28.07 -43.05 -37.27
N ALA A 436 -27.15 -42.10 -37.17
CA ALA A 436 -27.37 -40.78 -36.60
C ALA A 436 -27.85 -39.79 -37.67
N GLU A 437 -28.84 -38.94 -37.35
CA GLU A 437 -29.16 -37.77 -38.17
C GLU A 437 -27.94 -36.85 -38.19
N LEU A 438 -27.18 -36.89 -39.27
CA LEU A 438 -26.10 -35.94 -39.54
C LEU A 438 -26.72 -34.57 -39.79
N ASN A 439 -26.17 -33.54 -39.14
CA ASN A 439 -26.44 -32.17 -39.58
C ASN A 439 -25.74 -31.91 -40.93
N ASP A 440 -26.19 -30.87 -41.63
CA ASP A 440 -25.72 -30.55 -42.99
C ASP A 440 -24.19 -30.31 -43.04
N GLU A 441 -23.61 -29.77 -41.97
CA GLU A 441 -22.18 -29.47 -41.86
C GLU A 441 -21.32 -30.74 -41.66
N ALA A 442 -21.74 -31.67 -40.81
CA ALA A 442 -21.08 -32.95 -40.64
C ALA A 442 -21.19 -33.83 -41.90
N ALA A 443 -22.34 -33.79 -42.57
CA ALA A 443 -22.51 -34.48 -43.85
C ALA A 443 -21.58 -33.92 -44.94
N LEU A 444 -21.44 -32.59 -45.03
CA LEU A 444 -20.53 -31.92 -45.95
C LEU A 444 -19.07 -32.30 -45.67
N LEU A 445 -18.68 -32.31 -44.40
CA LEU A 445 -17.30 -32.63 -43.99
C LEU A 445 -16.95 -34.09 -44.29
N LEU A 446 -17.87 -35.03 -44.06
CA LEU A 446 -17.68 -36.45 -44.34
C LEU A 446 -17.80 -36.80 -45.84
N ALA A 447 -18.25 -35.88 -46.69
CA ALA A 447 -18.37 -36.12 -48.13
C ALA A 447 -17.02 -36.21 -48.84
N ASP A 448 -15.98 -35.57 -48.30
CA ASP A 448 -14.63 -35.62 -48.84
C ASP A 448 -13.61 -36.01 -47.76
N ARG A 449 -13.04 -37.21 -47.93
CA ARG A 449 -12.04 -37.78 -47.01
C ARG A 449 -10.84 -36.87 -46.84
N ASP A 450 -10.32 -36.31 -47.93
CA ASP A 450 -9.11 -35.49 -47.88
C ASP A 450 -9.39 -34.19 -47.13
N THR A 451 -10.51 -33.52 -47.40
CA THR A 451 -10.94 -32.33 -46.65
C THR A 451 -11.10 -32.61 -45.15
N CYS A 452 -11.74 -33.73 -44.77
CA CYS A 452 -11.94 -34.07 -43.36
C CYS A 452 -10.61 -34.34 -42.64
N MET A 453 -9.70 -35.12 -43.24
CA MET A 453 -8.40 -35.41 -42.65
C MET A 453 -7.51 -34.15 -42.57
N ASN A 454 -7.58 -33.26 -43.56
CA ASN A 454 -6.87 -31.99 -43.55
C ASN A 454 -7.42 -31.03 -42.47
N THR A 455 -8.72 -31.08 -42.19
CA THR A 455 -9.36 -30.29 -41.11
C THR A 455 -8.82 -30.71 -39.74
N VAL A 456 -8.75 -32.02 -39.46
CA VAL A 456 -8.17 -32.55 -38.21
C VAL A 456 -6.70 -32.14 -38.07
N THR A 457 -5.92 -32.30 -39.13
CA THR A 457 -4.50 -31.94 -39.12
C THR A 457 -4.29 -30.43 -38.94
N GLY A 458 -5.13 -29.61 -39.59
CA GLY A 458 -5.08 -28.15 -39.44
C GLY A 458 -5.42 -27.68 -38.03
N SER A 459 -6.42 -28.30 -37.38
CA SER A 459 -6.77 -28.02 -35.98
C SER A 459 -5.61 -28.36 -35.04
N HIS A 460 -4.99 -29.52 -35.23
CA HIS A 460 -3.78 -29.93 -34.47
C HIS A 460 -2.63 -28.92 -34.61
N ASP A 461 -2.31 -28.50 -35.85
CA ASP A 461 -1.24 -27.53 -36.11
C ASP A 461 -1.52 -26.17 -35.44
N ILE A 462 -2.79 -25.75 -35.39
CA ILE A 462 -3.22 -24.53 -34.69
C ILE A 462 -2.99 -24.68 -33.19
N HIS A 463 -3.47 -25.78 -32.58
CA HIS A 463 -3.32 -26.02 -31.14
C HIS A 463 -1.86 -26.07 -30.70
N VAL A 464 -1.02 -26.84 -31.40
CA VAL A 464 0.43 -26.93 -31.11
C VAL A 464 1.10 -25.57 -31.32
N GLY A 465 0.74 -24.82 -32.36
CA GLY A 465 1.23 -23.47 -32.58
C GLY A 465 0.87 -22.49 -31.46
N ARG A 466 -0.34 -22.60 -30.89
CA ARG A 466 -0.78 -21.82 -29.72
C ARG A 466 0.02 -22.20 -28.47
N LEU A 467 0.17 -23.50 -28.19
CA LEU A 467 0.97 -24.00 -27.07
C LEU A 467 2.41 -23.46 -27.11
N PHE A 468 3.08 -23.54 -28.27
CA PHE A 468 4.43 -23.03 -28.45
C PHE A 468 4.52 -21.52 -28.19
N LYS A 469 3.54 -20.75 -28.66
CA LYS A 469 3.51 -19.30 -28.44
C LYS A 469 3.39 -18.97 -26.95
N VAL A 470 2.48 -19.64 -26.24
CA VAL A 470 2.31 -19.43 -24.79
C VAL A 470 3.55 -19.87 -24.02
N GLU A 471 4.20 -20.96 -24.42
CA GLU A 471 5.46 -21.43 -23.83
C GLU A 471 6.57 -20.37 -23.96
N ASP A 472 6.75 -19.79 -25.16
CA ASP A 472 7.79 -18.78 -25.40
C ASP A 472 7.52 -17.50 -24.61
N GLU A 473 6.26 -17.05 -24.53
CA GLU A 473 5.86 -15.90 -23.72
C GLU A 473 6.10 -16.15 -22.22
N ALA A 474 5.69 -17.30 -21.69
CA ALA A 474 5.90 -17.68 -20.31
C ALA A 474 7.40 -17.75 -19.96
N LYS A 475 8.20 -18.34 -20.83
CA LYS A 475 9.66 -18.42 -20.68
C LYS A 475 10.31 -17.04 -20.68
N ASN A 476 9.95 -16.19 -21.63
CA ASN A 476 10.50 -14.83 -21.73
C ASN A 476 10.12 -13.99 -20.51
N ASN A 477 8.89 -14.10 -20.01
CA ASN A 477 8.46 -13.43 -18.77
C ASN A 477 9.30 -13.87 -17.57
N GLU A 478 9.57 -15.17 -17.42
CA GLU A 478 10.41 -15.68 -16.33
C GLU A 478 11.85 -15.13 -16.41
N GLU A 479 12.42 -15.06 -17.61
CA GLU A 479 13.74 -14.48 -17.82
C GLU A 479 13.80 -12.99 -17.49
N VAL A 480 12.82 -12.22 -17.96
CA VAL A 480 12.74 -10.77 -17.73
C VAL A 480 12.54 -10.48 -16.25
N ASN A 481 11.63 -11.18 -15.59
CA ASN A 481 11.34 -11.01 -14.16
C ASN A 481 12.59 -11.25 -13.31
N CYS A 482 13.32 -12.34 -13.57
CA CYS A 482 14.57 -12.64 -12.88
C CYS A 482 15.64 -11.56 -13.09
N LYS A 483 15.89 -11.17 -14.35
CA LYS A 483 16.89 -10.14 -14.69
C LYS A 483 16.53 -8.79 -14.06
N SER A 484 15.25 -8.42 -14.10
CA SER A 484 14.79 -7.15 -13.55
C SER A 484 14.93 -7.10 -12.03
N LYS A 485 14.56 -8.17 -11.31
CA LYS A 485 14.63 -8.21 -9.85
C LYS A 485 16.07 -8.02 -9.32
N ILE A 486 17.03 -8.73 -9.91
CA ILE A 486 18.46 -8.59 -9.54
C ILE A 486 18.98 -7.18 -9.85
N LYS A 487 18.64 -6.65 -11.02
CA LYS A 487 19.06 -5.32 -11.45
C LYS A 487 18.52 -4.22 -10.54
N THR A 488 17.27 -4.34 -10.08
CA THR A 488 16.63 -3.36 -9.18
C THR A 488 17.44 -3.20 -7.89
N TYR A 489 17.75 -4.29 -7.18
CA TYR A 489 18.50 -4.20 -5.92
C TYR A 489 19.90 -3.62 -6.09
N ARG A 490 20.62 -3.99 -7.16
CA ARG A 490 21.95 -3.41 -7.45
C ARG A 490 21.87 -1.90 -7.73
N ASN A 491 20.84 -1.46 -8.46
CA ASN A 491 20.65 -0.04 -8.75
C ASN A 491 20.25 0.78 -7.51
N GLU A 492 19.37 0.23 -6.68
CA GLU A 492 18.96 0.84 -5.41
C GLU A 492 20.16 1.03 -4.49
N GLU A 493 21.02 0.01 -4.38
CA GLU A 493 22.22 0.07 -3.55
C GLU A 493 23.28 1.03 -4.08
N HIS A 494 23.49 1.04 -5.40
CA HIS A 494 24.37 2.03 -6.02
C HIS A 494 23.87 3.47 -5.75
N THR A 495 22.56 3.70 -5.82
CA THR A 495 21.97 5.02 -5.56
C THR A 495 22.10 5.39 -4.08
N ARG A 496 21.79 4.46 -3.18
CA ARG A 496 21.93 4.63 -1.72
C ARG A 496 23.36 5.00 -1.35
N ASN A 497 24.34 4.23 -1.83
CA ASN A 497 25.74 4.48 -1.52
C ASN A 497 26.20 5.85 -2.04
N ARG A 498 25.83 6.22 -3.27
CA ARG A 498 26.17 7.53 -3.84
C ARG A 498 25.58 8.67 -3.00
N ASN A 499 24.33 8.57 -2.58
CA ASN A 499 23.70 9.57 -1.73
C ASN A 499 24.40 9.67 -0.38
N ARG A 500 24.78 8.54 0.20
CA ARG A 500 25.45 8.49 1.48
C ARG A 500 26.86 9.09 1.45
N VAL A 501 27.63 8.83 0.40
CA VAL A 501 28.95 9.46 0.18
C VAL A 501 28.78 10.98 0.03
N LEU A 502 27.76 11.44 -0.68
CA LEU A 502 27.46 12.86 -0.83
C LEU A 502 27.12 13.49 0.53
N GLU A 503 26.25 12.88 1.33
CA GLU A 503 25.90 13.33 2.68
C GLU A 503 27.15 13.49 3.57
N LEU A 504 28.03 12.48 3.60
CA LEU A 504 29.26 12.53 4.38
C LEU A 504 30.21 13.65 3.91
N THR A 505 30.29 13.86 2.59
CA THR A 505 31.11 14.93 2.00
C THR A 505 30.55 16.30 2.38
N THR A 506 29.25 16.51 2.19
CA THR A 506 28.57 17.77 2.53
C THR A 506 28.62 18.06 4.03
N PHE A 507 28.47 17.04 4.89
CA PHE A 507 28.63 17.19 6.34
C PHE A 507 30.04 17.70 6.68
N LYS A 508 31.09 17.08 6.12
CA LYS A 508 32.46 17.51 6.34
C LYS A 508 32.70 18.95 5.87
N GLU A 509 32.23 19.29 4.68
CA GLU A 509 32.34 20.65 4.14
C GLU A 509 31.64 21.67 5.03
N SER A 510 30.41 21.37 5.48
CA SER A 510 29.63 22.26 6.36
C SER A 510 30.37 22.52 7.68
N VAL A 511 30.94 21.50 8.30
CA VAL A 511 31.69 21.68 9.55
C VAL A 511 32.97 22.49 9.30
N LEU A 512 33.67 22.29 8.18
CA LEU A 512 34.85 23.09 7.84
C LEU A 512 34.51 24.58 7.62
N VAL A 513 33.38 24.89 6.99
CA VAL A 513 32.88 26.27 6.84
C VAL A 513 32.59 26.88 8.20
N GLU A 514 31.86 26.18 9.07
CA GLU A 514 31.55 26.65 10.42
C GLU A 514 32.83 26.93 11.24
N LEU A 515 33.84 26.05 11.13
CA LEU A 515 35.13 26.26 11.79
C LEU A 515 35.90 27.46 11.22
N ALA A 516 35.74 27.77 9.93
CA ALA A 516 36.36 28.95 9.32
C ALA A 516 35.68 30.25 9.76
N GLU A 517 34.35 30.25 9.88
CA GLU A 517 33.56 31.41 10.33
C GLU A 517 33.88 31.83 11.78
N LEU A 518 34.25 30.88 12.64
CA LEU A 518 34.66 31.16 14.02
C LEU A 518 35.95 32.00 14.08
N ILE A 519 36.88 31.80 13.14
CA ILE A 519 38.12 32.59 13.05
C ILE A 519 37.80 34.01 12.55
N THR A 520 36.94 34.16 11.54
CA THR A 520 36.61 35.48 10.98
C THR A 520 35.80 36.35 11.94
N ARG A 521 34.93 35.74 12.78
CA ARG A 521 34.15 36.47 13.80
C ARG A 521 35.02 37.09 14.91
N GLU A 522 36.11 36.46 15.31
CA GLU A 522 37.04 37.09 16.28
C GLU A 522 37.91 38.17 15.62
N ALA A 523 38.31 37.98 14.37
CA ALA A 523 39.08 38.99 13.63
C ALA A 523 38.31 40.31 13.43
N ASP A 524 36.98 40.29 13.35
CA ASP A 524 36.14 41.49 13.26
C ASP A 524 35.92 42.19 14.62
N VAL A 525 36.04 41.48 15.75
CA VAL A 525 35.89 42.05 17.10
C VAL A 525 37.15 42.81 17.54
N ASP A 526 38.33 42.40 17.04
CA ASP A 526 39.61 43.06 17.33
C ASP A 526 39.84 44.38 16.56
N VAL A 527 38.95 44.77 15.62
CA VAL A 527 39.12 45.99 14.80
C VAL A 527 38.39 47.21 15.39
N ASP A 528 37.49 47.05 16.37
CA ASP A 528 36.76 48.15 17.03
C ASP A 528 37.43 48.64 18.35
N GLY A 529 38.68 48.22 18.61
CA GLY A 529 39.48 48.70 19.75
C GLY A 529 40.14 50.07 19.49
N ASP A 530 39.46 51.14 19.91
CA ASP A 530 39.92 52.49 20.28
C ASP A 530 41.01 53.19 19.42
N PRO A 531 40.67 54.25 18.66
CA PRO A 531 41.68 55.20 18.18
C PRO A 531 41.97 56.24 19.27
N GLU A 532 43.16 56.15 19.91
CA GLU A 532 43.77 57.27 20.66
C GLU A 532 44.13 58.46 19.76
#